data_AF-A0A1S1Z3R2-F1
#
_entry.id   AF-A0A1S1Z3R2-F1
#
_cell.length_a   1.000
_cell.length_b   1.000
_cell.length_c   1.000
_cell.angle_alpha   90.00
_cell.angle_beta   90.00
_cell.angle_gamma   90.00
#
_symmetry.space_group_name_H-M   'P 1'
#
loop_
_entity.id
_entity.type
_entity.pdbx_description
1 polymer ?
#
loop_
_entity_poly.entity_id
_entity_poly.type
_entity_poly.pdbx_seq_one_letter_code
_entity_poly.pdbx_strand_id
1 'polypeptide(L)'
;MSENSVTGFVNAFRKLAVDTLSIREGSDPAATIEGIKKDMTFKGPGAWILIFSILIASIGLNANSTAVIIGAMLISPLMGPILAIGTAIGINDLEMMRRAIKNLMVAVVISLITSTIYFYLTPLNMEQSELLARTKPTILDVFVAILGGFSGIIAGSRREKSNVIPGVAIATALMPPLCTAGFGLANGMYHYFFGAFYLFFINSVFITLSTYIVVKFLRFPVKSFIDRRKYRKYQFFFSIFIAVVIMPSGVIFYQMIQETRFKIASEKFIKENTQFKGSELITQKIVYTDTLSTIDLYYMGALISKDMEFYLNDKVKSYGLTAKLDDYFPMTRKTKVRIHQQNAGSDFDEGDATKMMESYTKDIHIKLLKDIYTKNEKVIEDKDAKIKILEKEIFNMNKINADSIPIHQISKELKTLYPEVHSYGISKVMVQEWKGDALIVKEKPICFVKLPKRLPKKRTVYIDEFEKWIRVRLNNQKIDVKEI
;
A
#
# COMPACT_ATOMS: atom_id res chain seq x y z
N MET A 1 8.14 48.11 17.53
CA MET A 1 8.46 47.77 16.12
C MET A 1 8.35 46.27 15.83
N SER A 2 7.25 45.58 16.19
CA SER A 2 7.10 44.13 15.88
C SER A 2 5.75 43.68 15.31
N GLU A 3 4.72 44.54 15.22
CA GLU A 3 3.44 44.14 14.62
C GLU A 3 3.43 44.20 13.08
N ASN A 4 4.24 45.08 12.47
CA ASN A 4 4.27 45.28 11.01
C ASN A 4 5.00 44.15 10.26
N SER A 5 5.87 43.38 10.90
CA SER A 5 6.61 42.28 10.24
C SER A 5 5.76 41.02 10.10
N VAL A 6 4.90 40.72 11.10
CA VAL A 6 4.00 39.56 11.08
C VAL A 6 2.87 39.78 10.08
N THR A 7 2.27 40.97 10.04
CA THR A 7 1.27 41.31 9.01
C THR A 7 1.88 41.36 7.61
N GLY A 8 3.12 41.84 7.47
CA GLY A 8 3.88 41.78 6.21
C GLY A 8 4.13 40.34 5.73
N PHE A 9 4.55 39.45 6.64
CA PHE A 9 4.76 38.03 6.33
C PHE A 9 3.45 37.31 5.99
N VAL A 10 2.37 37.55 6.74
CA VAL A 10 1.05 36.96 6.46
C VAL A 10 0.49 37.45 5.13
N ASN A 11 0.67 38.73 4.79
CA ASN A 11 0.24 39.27 3.51
C ASN A 11 1.11 38.76 2.34
N ALA A 12 2.42 38.60 2.53
CA ALA A 12 3.31 38.00 1.55
C ALA A 12 3.01 36.51 1.34
N PHE A 13 2.76 35.76 2.41
CA PHE A 13 2.34 34.36 2.36
C PHE A 13 0.96 34.22 1.72
N ARG A 14 0.01 35.09 2.06
CA ARG A 14 -1.31 35.13 1.43
C ARG A 14 -1.21 35.45 -0.05
N LYS A 15 -0.37 36.42 -0.44
CA LYS A 15 -0.15 36.78 -1.84
C LYS A 15 0.51 35.64 -2.60
N LEU A 16 1.56 35.02 -2.05
CA LEU A 16 2.23 33.86 -2.63
C LEU A 16 1.28 32.66 -2.73
N ALA A 17 0.47 32.40 -1.71
CA ALA A 17 -0.55 31.36 -1.74
C ALA A 17 -1.63 31.65 -2.79
N VAL A 18 -2.09 32.89 -2.92
CA VAL A 18 -3.06 33.27 -3.94
C VAL A 18 -2.45 33.17 -5.34
N ASP A 19 -1.26 33.72 -5.57
CA ASP A 19 -0.58 33.70 -6.87
C ASP A 19 -0.22 32.26 -7.29
N THR A 20 0.20 31.42 -6.35
CA THR A 20 0.60 30.01 -6.64
C THR A 20 -0.60 29.06 -6.72
N LEU A 21 -1.65 29.29 -5.93
CA LEU A 21 -2.85 28.43 -5.87
C LEU A 21 -4.02 28.99 -6.68
N SER A 22 -3.86 30.09 -7.42
CA SER A 22 -4.90 30.61 -8.32
C SER A 22 -5.07 29.68 -9.52
N ILE A 23 -6.04 28.78 -9.41
CA ILE A 23 -6.41 27.86 -10.51
C ILE A 23 -7.21 28.59 -11.61
N ARG A 24 -7.75 29.78 -11.31
CA ARG A 24 -8.66 30.50 -12.22
C ARG A 24 -7.95 31.10 -13.43
N GLU A 25 -6.78 31.68 -13.24
CA GLU A 25 -6.09 32.47 -14.28
C GLU A 25 -5.58 31.62 -15.47
N GLY A 26 -5.36 30.32 -15.25
CA GLY A 26 -4.96 29.36 -16.29
C GLY A 26 -6.08 28.48 -16.85
N SER A 27 -7.34 28.70 -16.43
CA SER A 27 -8.47 27.84 -16.80
C SER A 27 -9.17 28.29 -18.10
N ASP A 28 -9.54 27.34 -18.96
CA ASP A 28 -10.37 27.57 -20.14
C ASP A 28 -11.68 26.76 -20.06
N PRO A 29 -12.75 27.33 -19.44
CA PRO A 29 -14.01 26.62 -19.25
C PRO A 29 -14.66 26.13 -20.55
N ALA A 30 -14.53 26.86 -21.65
CA ALA A 30 -15.17 26.50 -22.92
C ALA A 30 -14.48 25.27 -23.55
N ALA A 31 -13.15 25.32 -23.66
CA ALA A 31 -12.36 24.18 -24.15
C ALA A 31 -12.50 22.95 -23.26
N THR A 32 -12.67 23.14 -21.95
CA THR A 32 -12.91 22.06 -20.99
C THR A 32 -14.22 21.33 -21.26
N ILE A 33 -15.32 22.10 -21.41
CA ILE A 33 -16.65 21.53 -21.66
C ILE A 33 -16.66 20.75 -22.98
N GLU A 34 -15.99 21.26 -24.01
CA GLU A 34 -15.87 20.57 -25.30
C GLU A 34 -15.06 19.28 -25.19
N GLY A 35 -13.92 19.31 -24.47
CA GLY A 35 -13.11 18.12 -24.18
C GLY A 35 -13.93 17.03 -23.47
N ILE A 36 -14.63 17.39 -22.40
CA ILE A 36 -15.47 16.46 -21.64
C ILE A 36 -16.60 15.89 -22.50
N LYS A 37 -17.21 16.70 -23.38
CA LYS A 37 -18.26 16.23 -24.31
C LYS A 37 -17.72 15.19 -25.30
N LYS A 38 -16.48 15.36 -25.77
CA LYS A 38 -15.80 14.39 -26.64
C LYS A 38 -15.48 13.10 -25.90
N ASP A 39 -14.94 13.20 -24.69
CA ASP A 39 -14.53 12.05 -23.88
C ASP A 39 -15.72 11.25 -23.32
N MET A 40 -16.90 11.86 -23.23
CA MET A 40 -18.14 11.21 -22.78
C MET A 40 -18.71 10.20 -23.80
N THR A 41 -18.40 10.33 -25.10
CA THR A 41 -19.04 9.51 -26.14
C THR A 41 -18.31 8.20 -26.43
N PHE A 42 -18.91 7.07 -26.05
CA PHE A 42 -18.47 5.73 -26.48
C PHE A 42 -19.18 5.32 -27.76
N LYS A 43 -18.59 5.60 -28.93
CA LYS A 43 -19.00 4.97 -30.18
C LYS A 43 -17.79 4.33 -30.85
N GLY A 44 -17.94 3.09 -31.30
CA GLY A 44 -16.91 2.35 -32.04
C GLY A 44 -15.65 2.09 -31.20
N PRO A 45 -14.51 2.77 -31.47
CA PRO A 45 -13.23 2.48 -30.82
C PRO A 45 -13.26 2.54 -29.28
N GLY A 46 -13.96 3.50 -28.69
CA GLY A 46 -14.01 3.64 -27.23
C GLY A 46 -14.64 2.45 -26.50
N ALA A 47 -15.61 1.77 -27.14
CA ALA A 47 -16.24 0.58 -26.57
C ALA A 47 -15.28 -0.63 -26.63
N TRP A 48 -14.54 -0.79 -27.72
CA TRP A 48 -13.51 -1.83 -27.83
C TRP A 48 -12.35 -1.61 -26.86
N ILE A 49 -11.90 -0.37 -26.71
CA ILE A 49 -10.89 -0.01 -25.71
C ILE A 49 -11.40 -0.39 -24.31
N LEU A 50 -12.65 -0.08 -23.97
CA LEU A 50 -13.23 -0.47 -22.69
C LEU A 50 -13.25 -2.00 -22.50
N ILE A 51 -13.66 -2.76 -23.52
CA ILE A 51 -13.67 -4.23 -23.49
C ILE A 51 -12.25 -4.76 -23.22
N PHE A 52 -11.26 -4.34 -24.00
CA PHE A 52 -9.88 -4.79 -23.83
C PHE A 52 -9.30 -4.38 -22.47
N SER A 53 -9.55 -3.15 -22.02
CA SER A 53 -9.14 -2.71 -20.70
C SER A 53 -9.76 -3.60 -19.60
N ILE A 54 -11.05 -3.92 -19.67
CA ILE A 54 -11.72 -4.80 -18.67
C ILE A 54 -11.14 -6.21 -18.68
N LEU A 55 -10.81 -6.76 -19.86
CA LEU A 55 -10.12 -8.05 -19.95
C LEU A 55 -8.73 -7.99 -19.30
N ILE A 56 -7.93 -6.97 -19.61
CA ILE A 56 -6.60 -6.78 -19.01
C ILE A 56 -6.71 -6.60 -17.48
N ALA A 57 -7.69 -5.84 -17.00
CA ALA A 57 -7.93 -5.66 -15.56
C ALA A 57 -8.35 -6.97 -14.90
N SER A 58 -9.21 -7.77 -15.54
CA SER A 58 -9.66 -9.06 -15.02
C SER A 58 -8.51 -10.08 -14.98
N ILE A 59 -7.62 -10.08 -15.99
CA ILE A 59 -6.36 -10.83 -15.99
C ILE A 59 -5.46 -10.35 -14.86
N GLY A 60 -5.28 -9.04 -14.70
CA GLY A 60 -4.47 -8.46 -13.64
C GLY A 60 -4.97 -8.81 -12.24
N LEU A 61 -6.28 -8.81 -12.02
CA LEU A 61 -6.91 -9.26 -10.78
C LEU A 61 -6.68 -10.75 -10.52
N ASN A 62 -6.80 -11.57 -11.56
CA ASN A 62 -6.57 -13.01 -11.46
C ASN A 62 -5.11 -13.36 -11.19
N ALA A 63 -4.18 -12.61 -11.81
CA ALA A 63 -2.74 -12.72 -11.61
C ALA A 63 -2.23 -11.95 -10.39
N ASN A 64 -3.11 -11.35 -9.58
CA ASN A 64 -2.77 -10.53 -8.41
C ASN A 64 -1.69 -9.45 -8.71
N SER A 65 -1.74 -8.84 -9.90
CA SER A 65 -0.74 -7.90 -10.41
C SER A 65 -1.26 -6.46 -10.45
N THR A 66 -0.92 -5.68 -9.41
CA THR A 66 -1.31 -4.27 -9.30
C THR A 66 -0.83 -3.43 -10.49
N ALA A 67 0.35 -3.73 -11.05
CA ALA A 67 0.88 -2.99 -12.20
C ALA A 67 0.02 -3.16 -13.46
N VAL A 68 -0.42 -4.38 -13.76
CA VAL A 68 -1.31 -4.67 -14.91
C VAL A 68 -2.68 -4.01 -14.70
N ILE A 69 -3.19 -4.07 -13.47
CA ILE A 69 -4.44 -3.43 -13.08
C ILE A 69 -4.35 -1.90 -13.31
N ILE A 70 -3.26 -1.26 -12.88
CA ILE A 70 -3.04 0.18 -13.11
C ILE A 70 -2.90 0.52 -14.59
N GLY A 71 -2.22 -0.32 -15.38
CA GLY A 71 -2.13 -0.15 -16.83
C GLY A 71 -3.50 -0.17 -17.51
N ALA A 72 -4.37 -1.10 -17.10
CA ALA A 72 -5.74 -1.20 -17.62
C ALA A 72 -6.60 0.02 -17.24
N MET A 73 -6.45 0.51 -16.01
CA MET A 73 -7.12 1.72 -15.50
C MET A 73 -6.79 2.95 -16.33
N LEU A 74 -5.52 3.15 -16.69
CA LEU A 74 -5.06 4.31 -17.45
C LEU A 74 -5.66 4.42 -18.85
N ILE A 75 -5.94 3.27 -19.46
CA ILE A 75 -6.46 3.19 -20.83
C ILE A 75 -8.00 3.29 -20.84
N SER A 76 -8.65 2.98 -19.72
CA SER A 76 -10.11 2.86 -19.63
C SER A 76 -10.83 4.21 -19.73
N PRO A 77 -11.77 4.40 -20.68
CA PRO A 77 -12.46 5.66 -20.88
C PRO A 77 -13.66 5.88 -19.93
N LEU A 78 -13.75 5.17 -18.80
CA LEU A 78 -14.85 5.28 -17.82
C LEU A 78 -14.95 6.65 -17.14
N MET A 79 -13.86 7.39 -17.08
CA MET A 79 -13.79 8.69 -16.41
C MET A 79 -14.62 9.78 -17.10
N GLY A 80 -14.64 9.79 -18.45
CA GLY A 80 -15.26 10.84 -19.25
C GLY A 80 -16.74 11.10 -18.92
N PRO A 81 -17.61 10.06 -18.93
CA PRO A 81 -19.02 10.22 -18.57
C PRO A 81 -19.26 10.72 -17.15
N ILE A 82 -18.47 10.27 -16.16
CA ILE A 82 -18.67 10.66 -14.75
C ILE A 82 -18.33 12.15 -14.57
N LEU A 83 -17.21 12.60 -15.13
CA LEU A 83 -16.87 14.02 -15.20
C LEU A 83 -17.97 14.81 -15.92
N ALA A 84 -18.49 14.27 -17.03
CA ALA A 84 -19.55 14.92 -17.80
C ALA A 84 -20.86 15.10 -17.02
N ILE A 85 -21.24 14.16 -16.15
CA ILE A 85 -22.40 14.32 -15.25
C ILE A 85 -22.16 15.51 -14.31
N GLY A 86 -21.00 15.56 -13.64
CA GLY A 86 -20.68 16.63 -12.69
C GLY A 86 -20.61 18.01 -13.35
N THR A 87 -19.99 18.09 -14.53
CA THR A 87 -19.95 19.32 -15.33
C THR A 87 -21.33 19.74 -15.80
N ALA A 88 -22.14 18.81 -16.30
CA ALA A 88 -23.50 19.07 -16.76
C ALA A 88 -24.38 19.67 -15.64
N ILE A 89 -24.26 19.14 -14.41
CA ILE A 89 -24.94 19.70 -13.24
C ILE A 89 -24.43 21.11 -12.93
N GLY A 90 -23.11 21.35 -13.01
CA GLY A 90 -22.52 22.66 -12.73
C GLY A 90 -22.95 23.76 -13.72
N ILE A 91 -23.08 23.42 -15.00
CA ILE A 91 -23.49 24.34 -16.08
C ILE A 91 -24.99 24.29 -16.40
N ASN A 92 -25.77 23.50 -15.65
CA ASN A 92 -27.18 23.22 -15.85
C ASN A 92 -27.56 22.64 -17.25
N ASP A 93 -26.71 21.85 -17.91
CA ASP A 93 -27.00 21.27 -19.22
C ASP A 93 -27.66 19.88 -19.10
N LEU A 94 -29.00 19.84 -19.09
CA LEU A 94 -29.77 18.60 -18.93
C LEU A 94 -29.56 17.60 -20.08
N GLU A 95 -29.33 18.09 -21.30
CA GLU A 95 -29.08 17.23 -22.47
C GLU A 95 -27.74 16.50 -22.32
N MET A 96 -26.71 17.24 -21.89
CA MET A 96 -25.40 16.67 -21.59
C MET A 96 -25.50 15.65 -20.46
N MET A 97 -26.22 15.96 -19.38
CA MET A 97 -26.42 15.04 -18.25
C MET A 97 -27.07 13.73 -18.69
N ARG A 98 -28.17 13.79 -19.47
CA ARG A 98 -28.87 12.59 -19.96
C ARG A 98 -27.98 11.73 -20.86
N ARG A 99 -27.20 12.36 -21.75
CA ARG A 99 -26.23 11.66 -22.60
C ARG A 99 -25.13 11.00 -21.77
N ALA A 100 -24.61 11.70 -20.77
CA ALA A 100 -23.58 11.19 -19.87
C ALA A 100 -24.06 9.97 -19.08
N ILE A 101 -25.25 10.05 -18.47
CA ILE A 101 -25.85 8.94 -17.73
C ILE A 101 -26.08 7.74 -18.64
N LYS A 102 -26.61 7.94 -19.85
CA LYS A 102 -26.83 6.86 -20.82
C LYS A 102 -25.50 6.18 -21.19
N ASN A 103 -24.47 6.97 -21.48
CA ASN A 103 -23.15 6.44 -21.84
C ASN A 103 -22.48 5.72 -20.66
N LEU A 104 -22.61 6.24 -19.43
CA LEU A 104 -22.12 5.57 -18.23
C LEU A 104 -22.82 4.23 -18.02
N MET A 105 -24.15 4.17 -18.16
CA MET A 105 -24.90 2.90 -18.06
C MET A 105 -24.44 1.89 -19.12
N VAL A 106 -24.27 2.31 -20.36
CA VAL A 106 -23.77 1.44 -21.43
C VAL A 106 -22.37 0.92 -21.09
N ALA A 107 -21.47 1.78 -20.60
CA ALA A 107 -20.13 1.37 -20.20
C ALA A 107 -20.17 0.36 -19.04
N VAL A 108 -20.97 0.61 -18.00
CA VAL A 108 -21.18 -0.31 -16.87
C VAL A 108 -21.68 -1.66 -17.35
N VAL A 109 -22.68 -1.69 -18.23
CA VAL A 109 -23.23 -2.95 -18.78
C VAL A 109 -22.17 -3.70 -19.60
N ILE A 110 -21.44 -3.01 -20.48
CA ILE A 110 -20.36 -3.63 -21.26
C ILE A 110 -19.29 -4.20 -20.33
N SER A 111 -18.86 -3.45 -19.32
CA SER A 111 -17.85 -3.89 -18.37
C SER A 111 -18.31 -5.08 -17.53
N LEU A 112 -19.56 -5.08 -17.04
CA LEU A 112 -20.13 -6.20 -16.29
C LEU A 112 -20.23 -7.44 -17.18
N ILE A 113 -20.77 -7.33 -18.39
CA ILE A 113 -20.87 -8.47 -19.31
C ILE A 113 -19.48 -9.02 -19.64
N THR A 114 -18.54 -8.16 -19.99
CA THR A 114 -17.17 -8.57 -20.39
C THR A 114 -16.43 -9.27 -19.25
N SER A 115 -16.44 -8.69 -18.05
CA SER A 115 -15.79 -9.30 -16.88
C SER A 115 -16.50 -10.58 -16.44
N THR A 116 -17.84 -10.62 -16.48
CA THR A 116 -18.61 -11.83 -16.15
C THR A 116 -18.27 -12.96 -17.13
N ILE A 117 -18.26 -12.70 -18.44
CA ILE A 117 -17.88 -13.69 -19.45
C ILE A 117 -16.45 -14.19 -19.20
N TYR A 118 -15.51 -13.28 -18.94
CA TYR A 118 -14.12 -13.65 -18.66
C TYR A 118 -13.99 -14.60 -17.46
N PHE A 119 -14.60 -14.23 -16.32
CA PHE A 119 -14.53 -15.04 -15.09
C PHE A 119 -15.34 -16.32 -15.17
N TYR A 120 -16.40 -16.35 -15.97
CA TYR A 120 -17.16 -17.56 -16.25
C TYR A 120 -16.35 -18.56 -17.09
N LEU A 121 -15.60 -18.07 -18.09
CA LEU A 121 -14.73 -18.90 -18.93
C LEU A 121 -13.43 -19.31 -18.23
N THR A 122 -12.98 -18.50 -17.27
CA THR A 122 -11.73 -18.71 -16.53
C THR A 122 -12.03 -18.93 -15.03
N PRO A 123 -12.67 -20.04 -14.64
CA PRO A 123 -12.96 -20.33 -13.25
C PRO A 123 -11.68 -20.77 -12.53
N LEU A 124 -10.83 -19.83 -12.16
CA LEU A 124 -9.81 -20.07 -11.14
C LEU A 124 -10.47 -19.85 -9.78
N ASN A 125 -10.80 -20.96 -9.10
CA ASN A 125 -11.51 -21.00 -7.81
C ASN A 125 -10.69 -20.43 -6.61
N MET A 126 -9.74 -19.53 -6.87
CA MET A 126 -8.91 -18.91 -5.84
C MET A 126 -9.32 -17.45 -5.70
N GLU A 127 -10.07 -17.13 -4.64
CA GLU A 127 -10.26 -15.75 -4.21
C GLU A 127 -8.88 -15.12 -3.96
N GLN A 128 -8.48 -14.21 -4.84
CA GLN A 128 -7.23 -13.46 -4.73
C GLN A 128 -7.42 -12.25 -3.81
N SER A 129 -6.38 -11.89 -3.06
CA SER A 129 -6.42 -10.84 -2.04
C SER A 129 -6.81 -9.47 -2.61
N GLU A 130 -6.36 -9.14 -3.83
CA GLU A 130 -6.76 -7.91 -4.53
C GLU A 130 -8.26 -7.87 -4.84
N LEU A 131 -8.88 -9.01 -5.13
CA LEU A 131 -10.31 -9.07 -5.45
C LEU A 131 -11.15 -8.85 -4.19
N LEU A 132 -10.74 -9.47 -3.07
CA LEU A 132 -11.37 -9.31 -1.76
C LEU A 132 -11.24 -7.88 -1.23
N ALA A 133 -10.08 -7.24 -1.43
CA ALA A 133 -9.83 -5.86 -1.01
C ALA A 133 -10.75 -4.83 -1.68
N ARG A 134 -11.43 -5.20 -2.79
CA ARG A 134 -12.33 -4.32 -3.55
C ARG A 134 -13.81 -4.64 -3.38
N THR A 135 -14.16 -5.49 -2.41
CA THR A 135 -15.56 -5.86 -2.09
C THR A 135 -16.20 -4.98 -1.02
N LYS A 136 -15.40 -4.34 -0.17
CA LYS A 136 -15.89 -3.49 0.92
C LYS A 136 -15.38 -2.07 0.73
N PRO A 137 -16.28 -1.09 0.61
CA PRO A 137 -15.86 0.29 0.48
C PRO A 137 -15.30 0.83 1.79
N THR A 138 -14.22 1.62 1.69
CA THR A 138 -13.55 2.22 2.83
C THR A 138 -13.62 3.74 2.81
N ILE A 139 -13.36 4.37 3.95
CA ILE A 139 -13.24 5.83 4.05
C ILE A 139 -12.13 6.35 3.12
N LEU A 140 -11.06 5.59 2.95
CA LEU A 140 -9.93 5.97 2.08
C LEU A 140 -10.34 6.05 0.61
N ASP A 141 -11.19 5.13 0.14
CA ASP A 141 -11.71 5.16 -1.23
C ASP A 141 -12.51 6.45 -1.49
N VAL A 142 -13.30 6.90 -0.52
CA VAL A 142 -14.06 8.16 -0.61
C VAL A 142 -13.12 9.36 -0.72
N PHE A 143 -12.06 9.43 0.09
CA PHE A 143 -11.07 10.51 -0.03
C PHE A 143 -10.36 10.50 -1.38
N VAL A 144 -9.98 9.32 -1.87
CA VAL A 144 -9.36 9.16 -3.20
C VAL A 144 -10.32 9.61 -4.30
N ALA A 145 -11.61 9.25 -4.21
CA ALA A 145 -12.63 9.69 -5.17
C ALA A 145 -12.84 11.22 -5.15
N ILE A 146 -12.89 11.83 -3.97
CA ILE A 146 -13.06 13.29 -3.82
C ILE A 146 -11.87 14.03 -4.42
N LEU A 147 -10.65 13.66 -4.02
CA LEU A 147 -9.41 14.28 -4.48
C LEU A 147 -9.17 14.02 -5.97
N GLY A 148 -9.40 12.79 -6.42
CA GLY A 148 -9.33 12.40 -7.83
C GLY A 148 -10.29 13.23 -8.67
N GLY A 149 -11.53 13.40 -8.22
CA GLY A 149 -12.52 14.26 -8.87
C GLY A 149 -12.08 15.72 -8.98
N PHE A 150 -11.51 16.29 -7.90
CA PHE A 150 -10.93 17.64 -7.94
C PHE A 150 -9.78 17.73 -8.93
N SER A 151 -8.80 16.83 -8.85
CA SER A 151 -7.66 16.81 -9.75
C SER A 151 -8.07 16.62 -11.21
N GLY A 152 -9.08 15.78 -11.49
CA GLY A 152 -9.57 15.48 -12.83
C GLY A 152 -10.12 16.70 -13.54
N ILE A 153 -11.04 17.42 -12.89
CA ILE A 153 -11.63 18.63 -13.47
C ILE A 153 -10.66 19.81 -13.50
N ILE A 154 -9.78 19.95 -12.50
CA ILE A 154 -8.75 21.00 -12.47
C ILE A 154 -7.77 20.80 -13.64
N ALA A 155 -7.26 19.58 -13.84
CA ALA A 155 -6.35 19.29 -14.93
C ALA A 155 -7.03 19.41 -16.30
N GLY A 156 -8.27 18.92 -16.41
CA GLY A 156 -9.08 19.11 -17.63
C GLY A 156 -9.36 20.57 -17.92
N SER A 157 -9.33 21.45 -16.91
CA SER A 157 -9.54 22.89 -17.06
C SER A 157 -8.33 23.68 -17.52
N ARG A 158 -7.12 23.11 -17.47
CA ARG A 158 -5.90 23.80 -17.90
C ARG A 158 -5.83 23.91 -19.43
N ARG A 159 -5.29 25.03 -19.91
CA ARG A 159 -4.98 25.25 -21.34
C ARG A 159 -4.03 24.17 -21.90
N GLU A 160 -3.06 23.74 -21.10
CA GLU A 160 -2.16 22.62 -21.42
C GLU A 160 -2.72 21.32 -20.83
N LYS A 161 -3.19 20.43 -21.70
CA LYS A 161 -3.82 19.17 -21.31
C LYS A 161 -2.76 18.13 -20.91
N SER A 162 -2.51 17.99 -19.61
CA SER A 162 -1.85 16.80 -19.05
C SER A 162 -2.92 15.87 -18.45
N ASN A 163 -3.41 14.94 -19.28
CA ASN A 163 -4.53 14.07 -18.91
C ASN A 163 -4.13 12.85 -18.06
N VAL A 164 -2.83 12.58 -17.91
CA VAL A 164 -2.36 11.28 -17.39
C VAL A 164 -2.51 11.18 -15.87
N ILE A 165 -2.11 12.20 -15.11
CA ILE A 165 -1.91 12.08 -13.65
C ILE A 165 -3.23 11.97 -12.86
N PRO A 166 -4.26 12.81 -13.10
CA PRO A 166 -5.54 12.67 -12.40
C PRO A 166 -6.37 11.48 -12.89
N GLY A 167 -6.18 11.09 -14.16
CA GLY A 167 -6.83 9.92 -14.75
C GLY A 167 -6.50 8.64 -14.00
N VAL A 168 -5.27 8.50 -13.51
CA VAL A 168 -4.84 7.36 -12.67
C VAL A 168 -5.69 7.28 -11.41
N ALA A 169 -5.80 8.37 -10.65
CA ALA A 169 -6.48 8.38 -9.34
C ALA A 169 -7.99 8.15 -9.44
N ILE A 170 -8.62 8.58 -10.53
CA ILE A 170 -10.04 8.31 -10.77
C ILE A 170 -10.24 6.87 -11.24
N ALA A 171 -9.40 6.39 -12.15
CA ALA A 171 -9.55 5.05 -12.70
C ALA A 171 -9.25 3.95 -11.67
N THR A 172 -8.36 4.21 -10.69
CA THR A 172 -8.10 3.28 -9.57
C THR A 172 -9.33 2.99 -8.72
N ALA A 173 -10.20 3.99 -8.56
CA ALA A 173 -11.41 3.90 -7.75
C ALA A 173 -12.59 3.23 -8.49
N LEU A 174 -12.55 3.12 -9.82
CA LEU A 174 -13.73 2.75 -10.61
C LEU A 174 -13.63 1.39 -11.28
N MET A 175 -12.46 1.05 -11.84
CA MET A 175 -12.35 -0.11 -12.72
C MET A 175 -12.29 -1.46 -11.98
N PRO A 176 -11.49 -1.64 -10.91
CA PRO A 176 -11.47 -2.90 -10.17
C PRO A 176 -12.81 -3.27 -9.55
N PRO A 177 -13.54 -2.38 -8.87
CA PRO A 177 -14.82 -2.76 -8.27
C PRO A 177 -15.83 -3.24 -9.31
N LEU A 178 -15.79 -2.70 -10.53
CA LEU A 178 -16.65 -3.13 -11.63
C LEU A 178 -16.26 -4.52 -12.16
N CYS A 179 -14.96 -4.85 -12.22
CA CYS A 179 -14.48 -6.19 -12.57
C CYS A 179 -14.78 -7.21 -11.47
N THR A 180 -14.58 -6.83 -10.20
CA THR A 180 -14.94 -7.64 -9.02
C THR A 180 -16.45 -7.88 -8.95
N ALA A 181 -17.27 -6.91 -9.36
CA ALA A 181 -18.70 -7.10 -9.49
C ALA A 181 -19.03 -8.17 -10.56
N GLY A 182 -18.38 -8.12 -11.72
CA GLY A 182 -18.51 -9.17 -12.74
C GLY A 182 -18.05 -10.55 -12.27
N PHE A 183 -16.96 -10.63 -11.50
CA PHE A 183 -16.54 -11.87 -10.83
C PHE A 183 -17.64 -12.41 -9.90
N GLY A 184 -18.25 -11.53 -9.09
CA GLY A 184 -19.35 -11.89 -8.18
C GLY A 184 -20.56 -12.44 -8.92
N LEU A 185 -20.92 -11.86 -10.07
CA LEU A 185 -21.98 -12.38 -10.93
C LEU A 185 -21.62 -13.73 -11.56
N ALA A 186 -20.38 -13.89 -12.05
CA ALA A 186 -19.93 -15.13 -12.69
C ALA A 186 -19.95 -16.33 -11.73
N ASN A 187 -19.62 -16.12 -10.46
CA ASN A 187 -19.55 -17.17 -9.44
C ASN A 187 -20.82 -17.30 -8.58
N GLY A 188 -21.88 -16.53 -8.85
CA GLY A 188 -23.11 -16.53 -8.05
C GLY A 188 -22.96 -15.93 -6.65
N MET A 189 -21.85 -15.24 -6.38
CA MET A 189 -21.53 -14.61 -5.09
C MET A 189 -22.12 -13.19 -5.01
N TYR A 190 -23.42 -13.10 -4.78
CA TYR A 190 -24.14 -11.82 -4.74
C TYR A 190 -23.58 -10.83 -3.71
N HIS A 191 -23.02 -11.30 -2.59
CA HIS A 191 -22.40 -10.43 -1.60
C HIS A 191 -21.22 -9.63 -2.17
N TYR A 192 -20.36 -10.28 -2.97
CA TYR A 192 -19.24 -9.61 -3.64
C TYR A 192 -19.70 -8.69 -4.76
N PHE A 193 -20.72 -9.10 -5.51
CA PHE A 193 -21.34 -8.25 -6.53
C PHE A 193 -21.85 -6.94 -5.93
N PHE A 194 -22.74 -7.03 -4.94
CA PHE A 194 -23.34 -5.83 -4.34
C PHE A 194 -22.30 -4.97 -3.63
N GLY A 195 -21.35 -5.56 -2.91
CA GLY A 195 -20.28 -4.80 -2.24
C GLY A 195 -19.39 -4.03 -3.21
N ALA A 196 -18.91 -4.68 -4.27
CA ALA A 196 -18.03 -4.05 -5.26
C ALA A 196 -18.78 -3.06 -6.16
N PHE A 197 -20.00 -3.38 -6.59
CA PHE A 197 -20.84 -2.45 -7.34
C PHE A 197 -21.18 -1.20 -6.52
N TYR A 198 -21.42 -1.38 -5.23
CA TYR A 198 -21.65 -0.29 -4.29
C TYR A 198 -20.43 0.60 -4.11
N LEU A 199 -19.22 0.04 -4.01
CA LEU A 199 -17.96 0.81 -4.03
C LEU A 199 -17.82 1.63 -5.32
N PHE A 200 -18.08 1.03 -6.49
CA PHE A 200 -18.09 1.76 -7.77
C PHE A 200 -19.10 2.92 -7.77
N PHE A 201 -20.31 2.67 -7.29
CA PHE A 201 -21.38 3.65 -7.26
C PHE A 201 -21.03 4.85 -6.37
N ILE A 202 -20.54 4.60 -5.16
CA ILE A 202 -20.12 5.65 -4.22
C ILE A 202 -18.99 6.49 -4.81
N ASN A 203 -17.98 5.86 -5.38
CA ASN A 203 -16.86 6.57 -5.96
C ASN A 203 -17.32 7.47 -7.12
N SER A 204 -18.20 6.96 -7.98
CA SER A 204 -18.79 7.73 -9.09
C SER A 204 -19.57 8.96 -8.59
N VAL A 205 -20.32 8.81 -7.49
CA VAL A 205 -21.05 9.90 -6.84
C VAL A 205 -20.10 10.97 -6.30
N PHE A 206 -19.09 10.60 -5.53
CA PHE A 206 -18.16 11.57 -4.94
C PHE A 206 -17.31 12.28 -6.00
N ILE A 207 -16.90 11.59 -7.08
CA ILE A 207 -16.24 12.22 -8.23
C ILE A 207 -17.15 13.25 -8.90
N THR A 208 -18.42 12.90 -9.11
CA THR A 208 -19.44 13.79 -9.68
C THR A 208 -19.63 15.04 -8.81
N LEU A 209 -19.73 14.87 -7.50
CA LEU A 209 -19.89 15.94 -6.52
C LEU A 209 -18.67 16.87 -6.50
N SER A 210 -17.46 16.31 -6.46
CA SER A 210 -16.21 17.08 -6.54
C SER A 210 -16.12 17.90 -7.83
N THR A 211 -16.50 17.28 -8.96
CA THR A 211 -16.53 17.95 -10.27
C THR A 211 -17.49 19.12 -10.26
N TYR A 212 -18.70 18.92 -9.73
CA TYR A 212 -19.70 19.99 -9.58
C TYR A 212 -19.17 21.17 -8.76
N ILE A 213 -18.55 20.88 -7.60
CA ILE A 213 -17.99 21.91 -6.71
C ILE A 213 -16.95 22.75 -7.44
N VAL A 214 -16.02 22.12 -8.17
CA VAL A 214 -14.98 22.86 -8.90
C VAL A 214 -15.54 23.64 -10.07
N VAL A 215 -16.49 23.07 -10.84
CA VAL A 215 -17.15 23.78 -11.95
C VAL A 215 -17.86 25.04 -11.46
N LYS A 216 -18.50 24.97 -10.29
CA LYS A 216 -19.08 26.14 -9.62
C LYS A 216 -18.01 27.12 -9.13
N PHE A 217 -16.93 26.61 -8.54
CA PHE A 217 -15.83 27.43 -8.04
C PHE A 217 -15.10 28.20 -9.16
N LEU A 218 -14.93 27.57 -10.33
CA LEU A 218 -14.34 28.16 -11.53
C LEU A 218 -15.35 28.97 -12.36
N ARG A 219 -16.63 29.03 -11.95
CA ARG A 219 -17.70 29.82 -12.60
C ARG A 219 -17.85 29.52 -14.08
N PHE A 220 -17.94 28.24 -14.43
CA PHE A 220 -18.18 27.84 -15.82
C PHE A 220 -19.46 28.48 -16.37
N PRO A 221 -19.51 28.83 -17.67
CA PRO A 221 -20.67 29.47 -18.25
C PRO A 221 -21.87 28.53 -18.20
N VAL A 222 -22.94 28.98 -17.55
CA VAL A 222 -24.22 28.25 -17.51
C VAL A 222 -24.84 28.31 -18.90
N LYS A 223 -25.36 27.19 -19.41
CA LYS A 223 -26.04 27.15 -20.71
C LYS A 223 -27.20 28.16 -20.68
N SER A 224 -27.19 29.15 -21.56
CA SER A 224 -28.22 30.18 -21.62
C SER A 224 -29.53 29.55 -22.11
N PHE A 225 -30.55 29.61 -21.27
CA PHE A 225 -31.89 29.18 -21.65
C PHE A 225 -32.66 30.40 -22.14
N ILE A 226 -33.08 30.37 -23.40
CA ILE A 226 -33.97 31.39 -23.99
C ILE A 226 -35.31 31.42 -23.22
N ASP A 227 -35.71 30.31 -22.57
CA ASP A 227 -36.96 30.13 -21.83
C ASP A 227 -36.78 30.10 -20.30
N ARG A 228 -37.28 31.13 -19.59
CA ARG A 228 -37.29 31.21 -18.10
C ARG A 228 -38.07 30.07 -17.42
N ARG A 229 -39.13 29.54 -18.05
CA ARG A 229 -39.92 28.41 -17.48
C ARG A 229 -39.15 27.08 -17.52
N LYS A 230 -38.39 26.82 -18.59
CA LYS A 230 -37.54 25.63 -18.70
C LYS A 230 -36.38 25.70 -17.69
N TYR A 231 -35.82 26.89 -17.48
CA TYR A 231 -34.77 27.12 -16.48
C TYR A 231 -35.19 26.70 -15.06
N ARG A 232 -36.34 27.17 -14.56
CA ARG A 232 -36.82 26.79 -13.21
C ARG A 232 -37.08 25.29 -13.09
N LYS A 233 -37.68 24.67 -14.11
CA LYS A 233 -37.88 23.21 -14.15
C LYS A 233 -36.55 22.47 -14.07
N TYR A 234 -35.55 22.90 -14.85
CA TYR A 234 -34.24 22.25 -14.86
C TYR A 234 -33.50 22.44 -13.53
N GLN A 235 -33.52 23.64 -12.94
CA GLN A 235 -32.97 23.86 -11.61
C GLN A 235 -33.61 22.94 -10.57
N PHE A 236 -34.94 22.78 -10.60
CA PHE A 236 -35.63 21.86 -9.70
C PHE A 236 -35.18 20.41 -9.89
N PHE A 237 -35.10 19.92 -11.14
CA PHE A 237 -34.58 18.58 -11.44
C PHE A 237 -33.12 18.40 -10.97
N PHE A 238 -32.26 19.41 -11.16
CA PHE A 238 -30.88 19.36 -10.69
C PHE A 238 -30.79 19.36 -9.15
N SER A 239 -31.57 20.19 -8.47
CA SER A 239 -31.63 20.20 -7.00
C SER A 239 -32.13 18.87 -6.45
N ILE A 240 -33.14 18.26 -7.06
CA ILE A 240 -33.59 16.91 -6.69
C ILE A 240 -32.47 15.90 -6.93
N PHE A 241 -31.84 15.90 -8.10
CA PHE A 241 -30.77 14.96 -8.42
C PHE A 241 -29.62 15.08 -7.40
N ILE A 242 -29.20 16.31 -7.10
CA ILE A 242 -28.17 16.59 -6.09
C ILE A 242 -28.62 16.08 -4.72
N ALA A 243 -29.87 16.32 -4.30
CA ALA A 243 -30.38 15.83 -3.03
C ALA A 243 -30.40 14.29 -2.96
N VAL A 244 -30.85 13.63 -4.02
CA VAL A 244 -30.87 12.16 -4.16
C VAL A 244 -29.47 11.57 -4.15
N VAL A 245 -28.46 12.30 -4.60
CA VAL A 245 -27.07 11.84 -4.60
C VAL A 245 -26.39 12.12 -3.25
N ILE A 246 -26.53 13.33 -2.70
CA ILE A 246 -25.85 13.75 -1.46
C ILE A 246 -26.43 13.05 -0.22
N MET A 247 -27.76 12.96 -0.12
CA MET A 247 -28.42 12.45 1.09
C MET A 247 -28.03 11.00 1.43
N PRO A 248 -28.13 10.01 0.51
CA PRO A 248 -27.67 8.66 0.80
C PRO A 248 -26.16 8.59 0.99
N SER A 249 -25.36 9.31 0.19
CA SER A 249 -23.91 9.31 0.36
C SER A 249 -23.46 9.82 1.74
N GLY A 250 -24.16 10.81 2.30
CA GLY A 250 -23.90 11.29 3.66
C GLY A 250 -24.20 10.23 4.72
N VAL A 251 -25.34 9.54 4.61
CA VAL A 251 -25.71 8.44 5.52
C VAL A 251 -24.70 7.30 5.44
N ILE A 252 -24.32 6.92 4.22
CA ILE A 252 -23.37 5.84 3.96
C ILE A 252 -21.99 6.17 4.51
N PHE A 253 -21.50 7.39 4.25
CA PHE A 253 -20.23 7.86 4.75
C PHE A 253 -20.21 7.86 6.29
N TYR A 254 -21.33 8.26 6.90
CA TYR A 254 -21.49 8.17 8.35
C TYR A 254 -21.43 6.72 8.86
N GLN A 255 -22.13 5.78 8.21
CA GLN A 255 -22.08 4.36 8.55
C GLN A 255 -20.65 3.79 8.43
N MET A 256 -19.92 4.11 7.35
CA MET A 256 -18.52 3.69 7.20
C MET A 256 -17.61 4.23 8.31
N ILE A 257 -17.81 5.49 8.71
CA ILE A 257 -17.07 6.09 9.83
C ILE A 257 -17.35 5.29 11.10
N GLN A 258 -18.60 4.96 11.38
CA GLN A 258 -18.94 4.20 12.59
C GLN A 258 -18.39 2.77 12.55
N GLU A 259 -18.50 2.06 11.43
CA GLU A 259 -17.92 0.72 11.25
C GLU A 259 -16.39 0.75 11.43
N THR A 260 -15.70 1.72 10.82
CA THR A 260 -14.25 1.87 10.93
C THR A 260 -13.82 2.20 12.35
N ARG A 261 -14.51 3.14 13.01
CA ARG A 261 -14.26 3.49 14.42
C ARG A 261 -14.47 2.29 15.34
N PHE A 262 -15.54 1.52 15.12
CA PHE A 262 -15.84 0.30 15.87
C PHE A 262 -14.75 -0.75 15.71
N LYS A 263 -14.27 -0.97 14.47
CA LYS A 263 -13.21 -1.93 14.20
C LYS A 263 -11.89 -1.55 14.87
N ILE A 264 -11.48 -0.29 14.78
CA ILE A 264 -10.26 0.22 15.44
C ILE A 264 -10.38 0.09 16.98
N ALA A 265 -11.53 0.46 17.55
CA ALA A 265 -11.77 0.33 18.98
C ALA A 265 -11.78 -1.14 19.45
N SER A 266 -12.34 -2.04 18.63
CA SER A 266 -12.35 -3.48 18.88
C SER A 266 -10.94 -4.08 18.82
N GLU A 267 -10.15 -3.72 17.81
CA GLU A 267 -8.75 -4.17 17.70
C GLU A 267 -7.90 -3.68 18.87
N LYS A 268 -8.09 -2.43 19.31
CA LYS A 268 -7.44 -1.89 20.50
C LYS A 268 -7.85 -2.66 21.76
N PHE A 269 -9.15 -2.89 21.94
CA PHE A 269 -9.68 -3.68 23.06
C PHE A 269 -9.09 -5.08 23.11
N ILE A 270 -9.02 -5.77 21.97
CA ILE A 270 -8.48 -7.12 21.85
C ILE A 270 -7.00 -7.14 22.21
N LYS A 271 -6.21 -6.22 21.64
CA LYS A 271 -4.76 -6.14 21.90
C LYS A 271 -4.44 -5.89 23.38
N GLU A 272 -5.24 -5.09 24.08
CA GLU A 272 -4.96 -4.68 25.46
C GLU A 272 -5.51 -5.66 26.52
N ASN A 273 -6.60 -6.37 26.25
CA ASN A 273 -7.33 -7.11 27.30
C ASN A 273 -7.37 -8.62 27.13
N THR A 274 -6.82 -9.16 26.03
CA THR A 274 -7.09 -10.55 25.64
C THR A 274 -5.81 -11.39 25.46
N GLN A 275 -4.71 -10.93 26.05
CA GLN A 275 -3.48 -11.73 26.20
C GLN A 275 -3.56 -12.59 27.46
N PHE A 276 -3.87 -13.88 27.30
CA PHE A 276 -3.96 -14.83 28.40
C PHE A 276 -2.68 -15.67 28.49
N LYS A 277 -2.17 -15.88 29.71
CA LYS A 277 -0.98 -16.72 29.92
C LYS A 277 -1.31 -18.17 29.57
N GLY A 278 -0.61 -18.74 28.59
CA GLY A 278 -0.79 -20.13 28.16
C GLY A 278 -1.93 -20.36 27.16
N SER A 279 -2.59 -19.30 26.69
CA SER A 279 -3.59 -19.38 25.61
C SER A 279 -3.28 -18.35 24.52
N GLU A 280 -3.08 -18.80 23.29
CA GLU A 280 -2.79 -17.93 22.15
C GLU A 280 -4.06 -17.62 21.36
N LEU A 281 -4.26 -16.34 21.04
CA LEU A 281 -5.34 -15.90 20.16
C LEU A 281 -4.97 -16.26 18.72
N ILE A 282 -5.71 -17.20 18.14
CA ILE A 282 -5.50 -17.66 16.77
C ILE A 282 -6.09 -16.65 15.78
N THR A 283 -7.34 -16.25 16.01
CA THR A 283 -8.07 -15.35 15.12
C THR A 283 -9.18 -14.61 15.84
N GLN A 284 -9.59 -13.49 15.26
CA GLN A 284 -10.68 -12.65 15.75
C GLN A 284 -11.65 -12.40 14.60
N LYS A 285 -12.94 -12.56 14.87
CA LYS A 285 -14.01 -12.18 13.94
C LYS A 285 -14.82 -11.08 14.57
N ILE A 286 -14.74 -9.90 13.96
CA ILE A 286 -15.48 -8.71 14.38
C ILE A 286 -16.63 -8.53 13.39
N VAL A 287 -17.86 -8.69 13.87
CA VAL A 287 -19.08 -8.47 13.09
C VAL A 287 -19.73 -7.20 13.59
N TYR A 288 -19.80 -6.19 12.72
CA TYR A 288 -20.48 -4.93 13.01
C TYR A 288 -21.94 -5.03 12.59
N THR A 289 -22.86 -4.67 13.48
CA THR A 289 -24.29 -4.52 13.19
C THR A 289 -24.87 -3.43 14.07
N ASP A 290 -25.74 -2.58 13.52
CA ASP A 290 -26.34 -1.42 14.22
C ASP A 290 -27.00 -1.79 15.57
N THR A 291 -27.53 -3.01 15.67
CA THR A 291 -28.28 -3.50 16.84
C THR A 291 -27.42 -4.29 17.83
N LEU A 292 -26.70 -5.31 17.36
CA LEU A 292 -25.84 -6.17 18.17
C LEU A 292 -24.57 -6.53 17.41
N SER A 293 -23.45 -5.88 17.76
CA SER A 293 -22.14 -6.28 17.25
C SER A 293 -21.56 -7.45 18.05
N THR A 294 -20.86 -8.35 17.38
CA THR A 294 -20.19 -9.48 18.03
C THR A 294 -18.68 -9.44 17.79
N ILE A 295 -17.94 -9.73 18.85
CA ILE A 295 -16.50 -9.95 18.81
C ILE A 295 -16.28 -11.41 19.19
N ASP A 296 -16.07 -12.26 18.19
CA ASP A 296 -15.78 -13.68 18.38
C ASP A 296 -14.27 -13.88 18.39
N LEU A 297 -13.73 -14.35 19.52
CA LEU A 297 -12.30 -14.60 19.73
C LEU A 297 -12.05 -16.11 19.75
N TYR A 298 -11.09 -16.57 18.96
CA TYR A 298 -10.76 -17.98 18.84
C TYR A 298 -9.39 -18.25 19.45
N TYR A 299 -9.36 -19.09 20.48
CA TYR A 299 -8.15 -19.37 21.27
C TYR A 299 -7.70 -20.83 21.16
N MET A 300 -6.38 -21.03 21.29
CA MET A 300 -5.74 -22.34 21.50
C MET A 300 -5.01 -22.37 22.84
N GLY A 301 -4.86 -23.55 23.45
CA GLY A 301 -4.04 -23.73 24.66
C GLY A 301 -4.88 -23.89 25.92
N ALA A 302 -4.44 -23.31 27.04
CA ALA A 302 -5.10 -23.43 28.34
C ALA A 302 -6.56 -22.97 28.29
N LEU A 303 -7.42 -23.67 29.03
CA LEU A 303 -8.87 -23.44 29.02
C LEU A 303 -9.20 -22.10 29.69
N ILE A 304 -9.87 -21.21 28.96
CA ILE A 304 -10.26 -19.90 29.48
C ILE A 304 -11.58 -20.02 30.25
N SER A 305 -11.62 -19.58 31.51
CA SER A 305 -12.85 -19.62 32.32
C SER A 305 -13.95 -18.77 31.69
N LYS A 306 -15.21 -19.24 31.80
CA LYS A 306 -16.41 -18.47 31.42
C LYS A 306 -16.52 -17.13 32.16
N ASP A 307 -15.91 -17.01 33.34
CA ASP A 307 -15.86 -15.74 34.09
C ASP A 307 -15.11 -14.64 33.34
N MET A 308 -14.14 -15.03 32.51
CA MET A 308 -13.39 -14.08 31.67
C MET A 308 -14.27 -13.52 30.54
N GLU A 309 -15.26 -14.27 30.03
CA GLU A 309 -16.22 -13.71 29.09
C GLU A 309 -17.06 -12.59 29.73
N PHE A 310 -17.47 -12.76 30.99
CA PHE A 310 -18.18 -11.71 31.74
C PHE A 310 -17.30 -10.49 31.99
N TYR A 311 -16.05 -10.68 32.38
CA TYR A 311 -15.08 -9.60 32.54
C TYR A 311 -14.84 -8.83 31.23
N LEU A 312 -14.66 -9.53 30.11
CA LEU A 312 -14.48 -8.89 28.81
C LEU A 312 -15.74 -8.11 28.39
N ASN A 313 -16.94 -8.70 28.56
CA ASN A 313 -18.19 -8.01 28.24
C ASN A 313 -18.44 -6.76 29.10
N ASP A 314 -17.94 -6.72 30.34
CA ASP A 314 -18.00 -5.51 31.15
C ASP A 314 -16.96 -4.47 30.70
N LYS A 315 -15.72 -4.88 30.45
CA LYS A 315 -14.67 -3.99 29.96
C LYS A 315 -14.95 -3.41 28.57
N VAL A 316 -15.69 -4.10 27.69
CA VAL A 316 -16.07 -3.56 26.37
C VAL A 316 -16.82 -2.23 26.48
N LYS A 317 -17.57 -2.00 27.57
CA LYS A 317 -18.29 -0.74 27.80
C LYS A 317 -17.35 0.46 27.98
N SER A 318 -16.13 0.27 28.49
CA SER A 318 -15.17 1.36 28.72
C SER A 318 -14.50 1.85 27.43
N TYR A 319 -14.49 1.02 26.39
CA TYR A 319 -13.91 1.35 25.07
C TYR A 319 -14.89 2.04 24.12
N GLY A 320 -16.09 2.42 24.58
CA GLY A 320 -17.11 3.07 23.75
C GLY A 320 -17.73 2.14 22.69
N LEU A 321 -17.51 0.83 22.82
CA LEU A 321 -18.05 -0.21 21.95
C LEU A 321 -19.50 -0.56 22.30
N THR A 322 -20.06 -0.01 23.38
CA THR A 322 -21.48 -0.13 23.74
C THR A 322 -22.01 1.26 24.06
N ALA A 323 -23.19 1.60 23.55
CA ALA A 323 -23.86 2.87 23.81
C ALA A 323 -23.98 3.12 25.32
N LYS A 324 -23.44 4.26 25.79
CA LYS A 324 -23.77 4.80 27.11
C LYS A 324 -25.04 5.64 27.02
N LEU A 325 -25.75 5.80 28.13
CA LEU A 325 -27.03 6.55 28.19
C LEU A 325 -26.88 8.01 27.72
N ASP A 326 -25.68 8.60 27.84
CA ASP A 326 -25.38 10.01 27.50
C ASP A 326 -24.72 10.20 26.12
N ASP A 327 -24.50 9.14 25.34
CA ASP A 327 -23.90 9.25 24.01
C ASP A 327 -24.96 9.60 22.96
N TYR A 328 -24.86 10.80 22.39
CA TYR A 328 -25.73 11.23 21.28
C TYR A 328 -25.45 10.49 19.96
N PHE A 329 -24.24 9.93 19.79
CA PHE A 329 -23.82 9.21 18.57
C PHE A 329 -23.00 7.94 18.90
N PRO A 330 -23.62 6.90 19.50
CA PRO A 330 -22.92 5.68 19.86
C PRO A 330 -22.53 4.86 18.61
N MET A 331 -21.38 4.19 18.66
CA MET A 331 -20.91 3.34 17.54
C MET A 331 -21.85 2.15 17.29
N THR A 332 -22.37 1.54 18.37
CA THR A 332 -23.37 0.45 18.35
C THR A 332 -24.22 0.47 19.61
N ARG A 333 -25.42 -0.12 19.54
CA ARG A 333 -26.33 -0.21 20.70
C ARG A 333 -25.84 -1.22 21.75
N LYS A 334 -25.40 -2.41 21.34
CA LYS A 334 -24.83 -3.44 22.22
C LYS A 334 -23.71 -4.19 21.52
N THR A 335 -22.65 -4.52 22.27
CA THR A 335 -21.58 -5.41 21.81
C THR A 335 -21.45 -6.59 22.73
N LYS A 336 -21.34 -7.80 22.16
CA LYS A 336 -21.12 -9.05 22.91
C LYS A 336 -19.82 -9.70 22.48
N VAL A 337 -18.95 -9.97 23.44
CA VAL A 337 -17.73 -10.77 23.25
C VAL A 337 -18.06 -12.23 23.52
N ARG A 338 -17.60 -13.13 22.64
CA ARG A 338 -17.70 -14.58 22.78
C ARG A 338 -16.33 -15.21 22.58
N ILE A 339 -15.98 -16.17 23.42
CA ILE A 339 -14.75 -16.95 23.31
C ILE A 339 -15.12 -18.32 22.77
N HIS A 340 -14.49 -18.70 21.65
CA HIS A 340 -14.63 -20.03 21.06
C HIS A 340 -13.29 -20.76 21.23
N GLN A 341 -13.33 -21.91 21.89
CA GLN A 341 -12.16 -22.77 22.09
C GLN A 341 -12.56 -24.21 21.76
N GLN A 342 -11.77 -24.88 20.92
CA GLN A 342 -12.04 -26.28 20.57
C GLN A 342 -11.79 -27.14 21.80
N ASN A 343 -12.84 -27.80 22.29
CA ASN A 343 -12.77 -28.68 23.43
C ASN A 343 -12.46 -30.09 22.91
N ALA A 344 -11.33 -30.68 23.30
CA ALA A 344 -10.92 -32.02 22.88
C ALA A 344 -11.68 -33.16 23.60
N GLY A 345 -12.85 -32.92 24.19
CA GLY A 345 -13.49 -33.94 25.02
C GLY A 345 -14.87 -33.60 25.58
N SER A 346 -15.82 -33.22 24.75
CA SER A 346 -17.23 -33.29 25.16
C SER A 346 -18.10 -33.72 24.00
N ASP A 347 -18.54 -34.98 24.06
CA ASP A 347 -19.64 -35.53 23.26
C ASP A 347 -20.85 -34.59 23.37
N PHE A 348 -21.19 -33.93 22.27
CA PHE A 348 -22.43 -33.16 22.14
C PHE A 348 -23.12 -33.56 20.83
N ASP A 349 -24.41 -33.83 20.98
CA ASP A 349 -25.35 -34.50 20.07
C ASP A 349 -25.25 -34.04 18.60
N GLU A 350 -25.29 -35.04 17.72
CA GLU A 350 -25.07 -34.96 16.28
C GLU A 350 -26.30 -34.43 15.52
N GLY A 351 -26.09 -33.64 14.48
CA GLY A 351 -27.15 -33.27 13.54
C GLY A 351 -26.68 -32.33 12.44
N ASP A 352 -26.84 -31.02 12.64
CA ASP A 352 -26.67 -30.04 11.55
C ASP A 352 -25.70 -28.90 11.87
N ALA A 353 -25.49 -28.57 13.14
CA ALA A 353 -24.58 -27.50 13.54
C ALA A 353 -23.10 -27.89 13.35
N THR A 354 -22.73 -29.15 13.61
CA THR A 354 -21.35 -29.64 13.51
C THR A 354 -20.87 -29.70 12.06
N LYS A 355 -21.73 -30.06 11.10
CA LYS A 355 -21.38 -30.10 9.67
C LYS A 355 -21.24 -28.71 9.05
N MET A 356 -22.11 -27.76 9.43
CA MET A 356 -21.91 -26.35 9.08
C MET A 356 -20.63 -25.81 9.73
N MET A 357 -20.41 -26.09 11.01
CA MET A 357 -19.20 -25.65 11.72
C MET A 357 -17.93 -26.27 11.13
N GLU A 358 -17.94 -27.54 10.70
CA GLU A 358 -16.82 -28.19 10.00
C GLU A 358 -16.54 -27.54 8.65
N SER A 359 -17.58 -27.26 7.85
CA SER A 359 -17.45 -26.54 6.58
C SER A 359 -16.85 -25.16 6.78
N TYR A 360 -17.35 -24.38 7.75
CA TYR A 360 -16.82 -23.07 8.08
C TYR A 360 -15.41 -23.13 8.66
N THR A 361 -15.11 -24.14 9.49
CA THR A 361 -13.77 -24.31 10.08
C THR A 361 -12.77 -24.70 9.02
N LYS A 362 -13.15 -25.51 8.03
CA LYS A 362 -12.31 -25.89 6.89
C LYS A 362 -11.99 -24.69 6.00
N ASP A 363 -12.98 -23.86 5.67
CA ASP A 363 -12.76 -22.64 4.89
C ASP A 363 -11.89 -21.62 5.65
N ILE A 364 -12.11 -21.49 6.96
CA ILE A 364 -11.26 -20.68 7.84
C ILE A 364 -9.83 -21.25 7.87
N HIS A 365 -9.64 -22.57 7.95
CA HIS A 365 -8.32 -23.20 7.98
C HIS A 365 -7.56 -23.00 6.66
N ILE A 366 -8.26 -23.06 5.52
CA ILE A 366 -7.67 -22.82 4.20
C ILE A 366 -7.27 -21.35 4.04
N LYS A 367 -8.15 -20.42 4.44
CA LYS A 367 -7.85 -18.99 4.43
C LYS A 367 -6.71 -18.64 5.40
N LEU A 368 -6.67 -19.30 6.55
CA LEU A 368 -5.62 -19.18 7.57
C LEU A 368 -4.28 -19.68 7.05
N LEU A 369 -4.24 -20.85 6.42
CA LEU A 369 -3.03 -21.36 5.78
C LEU A 369 -2.52 -20.36 4.75
N LYS A 370 -3.42 -19.80 3.92
CA LYS A 370 -3.04 -18.79 2.91
C LYS A 370 -2.49 -17.52 3.55
N ASP A 371 -3.14 -16.97 4.58
CA ASP A 371 -2.68 -15.76 5.27
C ASP A 371 -1.34 -15.99 6.01
N ILE A 372 -1.17 -17.13 6.66
CA ILE A 372 0.09 -17.53 7.30
C ILE A 372 1.19 -17.70 6.25
N TYR A 373 0.91 -18.37 5.14
CA TYR A 373 1.87 -18.52 4.04
C TYR A 373 2.28 -17.15 3.48
N THR A 374 1.32 -16.28 3.20
CA THR A 374 1.61 -14.95 2.62
C THR A 374 2.38 -14.07 3.60
N LYS A 375 2.07 -14.14 4.89
CA LYS A 375 2.79 -13.40 5.93
C LYS A 375 4.18 -13.97 6.16
N ASN A 376 4.33 -15.29 6.14
CA ASN A 376 5.63 -15.96 6.24
C ASN A 376 6.49 -15.64 5.01
N GLU A 377 5.91 -15.59 3.82
CA GLU A 377 6.60 -15.19 2.57
C GLU A 377 7.16 -13.77 2.69
N LYS A 378 6.34 -12.78 3.14
CA LYS A 378 6.83 -11.42 3.41
C LYS A 378 7.94 -11.39 4.47
N VAL A 379 7.81 -12.16 5.55
CA VAL A 379 8.84 -12.24 6.60
C VAL A 379 10.12 -12.88 6.05
N ILE A 380 10.01 -13.86 5.15
CA ILE A 380 11.15 -14.49 4.47
C ILE A 380 11.81 -13.46 3.54
N GLU A 381 11.05 -12.73 2.73
CA GLU A 381 11.59 -11.67 1.86
C GLU A 381 12.31 -10.57 2.66
N ASP A 382 11.72 -10.09 3.75
CA ASP A 382 12.35 -9.10 4.65
C ASP A 382 13.63 -9.66 5.28
N LYS A 383 13.62 -10.94 5.69
CA LYS A 383 14.79 -11.62 6.24
C LYS A 383 15.87 -11.81 5.18
N ASP A 384 15.53 -12.20 3.96
CA ASP A 384 16.47 -12.37 2.86
C ASP A 384 17.09 -11.04 2.43
N ALA A 385 16.31 -9.96 2.42
CA ALA A 385 16.83 -8.61 2.21
C ALA A 385 17.83 -8.23 3.30
N LYS A 386 17.52 -8.54 4.57
CA LYS A 386 18.42 -8.29 5.69
C LYS A 386 19.67 -9.17 5.65
N ILE A 387 19.55 -10.44 5.27
CA ILE A 387 20.67 -11.37 5.05
C ILE A 387 21.58 -10.82 3.95
N LYS A 388 21.05 -10.38 2.80
CA LYS A 388 21.85 -9.77 1.73
C LYS A 388 22.59 -8.50 2.19
N ILE A 389 21.96 -7.66 3.03
CA ILE A 389 22.62 -6.47 3.60
C ILE A 389 23.75 -6.90 4.53
N LEU A 390 23.50 -7.85 5.43
CA LEU A 390 24.49 -8.37 6.37
C LEU A 390 25.64 -9.08 5.66
N GLU A 391 25.36 -9.87 4.62
CA GLU A 391 26.37 -10.50 3.77
C GLU A 391 27.23 -9.46 3.06
N LYS A 392 26.63 -8.36 2.60
CA LYS A 392 27.36 -7.23 1.99
C LYS A 392 28.22 -6.50 3.03
N GLU A 393 27.74 -6.32 4.25
CA GLU A 393 28.54 -5.77 5.35
C GLU A 393 29.68 -6.70 5.75
N ILE A 394 29.42 -7.99 5.92
CA ILE A 394 30.44 -9.02 6.20
C ILE A 394 31.45 -9.07 5.06
N PHE A 395 31.03 -9.00 3.80
CA PHE A 395 31.92 -8.95 2.65
C PHE A 395 32.79 -7.69 2.66
N ASN A 396 32.23 -6.53 3.00
CA ASN A 396 33.00 -5.29 3.15
C ASN A 396 33.98 -5.37 4.33
N MET A 397 33.57 -5.93 5.48
CA MET A 397 34.43 -6.13 6.64
C MET A 397 35.53 -7.17 6.38
N ASN A 398 35.22 -8.25 5.66
CA ASN A 398 36.20 -9.25 5.24
C ASN A 398 37.15 -8.69 4.19
N LYS A 399 36.72 -7.80 3.29
CA LYS A 399 37.61 -7.08 2.38
C LYS A 399 38.56 -6.13 3.14
N ILE A 400 38.11 -5.54 4.24
CA ILE A 400 38.94 -4.74 5.15
C ILE A 400 39.94 -5.63 5.93
N ASN A 401 39.53 -6.83 6.35
CA ASN A 401 40.33 -7.73 7.19
C ASN A 401 41.22 -8.73 6.42
N ALA A 402 40.92 -9.04 5.14
CA ALA A 402 41.68 -9.99 4.34
C ALA A 402 43.01 -9.40 3.83
N ASP A 403 43.11 -8.08 3.70
CA ASP A 403 44.29 -7.38 3.17
C ASP A 403 45.04 -6.51 4.21
N SER A 404 44.69 -6.58 5.50
CA SER A 404 45.26 -5.69 6.51
C SER A 404 46.55 -6.23 7.13
N ILE A 405 47.61 -6.37 6.33
CA ILE A 405 48.90 -5.87 6.82
C ILE A 405 48.71 -4.34 6.81
N PRO A 406 48.85 -3.62 7.93
CA PRO A 406 48.65 -2.18 7.96
C PRO A 406 49.84 -1.47 7.28
N ILE A 407 49.98 -1.66 5.95
CA ILE A 407 51.10 -1.22 5.12
C ILE A 407 51.34 0.28 5.29
N HIS A 408 50.27 1.06 5.38
CA HIS A 408 50.36 2.51 5.53
C HIS A 408 50.91 2.95 6.91
N GLN A 409 50.60 2.21 7.98
CA GLN A 409 51.13 2.50 9.31
C GLN A 409 52.58 2.02 9.43
N ILE A 410 52.86 0.80 8.95
CA ILE A 410 54.21 0.23 8.91
C ILE A 410 55.14 1.09 8.06
N SER A 411 54.69 1.62 6.92
CA SER A 411 55.53 2.49 6.08
C SER A 411 55.94 3.77 6.80
N LYS A 412 55.05 4.35 7.63
CA LYS A 412 55.36 5.56 8.39
C LYS A 412 56.37 5.27 9.50
N GLU A 413 56.14 4.19 10.27
CA GLU A 413 57.05 3.77 11.34
C GLU A 413 58.42 3.38 10.79
N LEU A 414 58.46 2.64 9.68
CA LEU A 414 59.69 2.17 9.05
C LEU A 414 60.55 3.34 8.53
N LYS A 415 59.92 4.37 7.94
CA LYS A 415 60.64 5.59 7.53
C LYS A 415 61.26 6.35 8.70
N THR A 416 60.64 6.29 9.88
CA THR A 416 61.14 6.99 11.09
C THR A 416 62.21 6.18 11.83
N LEU A 417 62.01 4.88 12.02
CA LEU A 417 62.89 4.01 12.80
C LEU A 417 64.07 3.47 11.98
N TYR A 418 63.86 3.23 10.69
CA TYR A 418 64.83 2.66 9.76
C TYR A 418 64.92 3.51 8.47
N PRO A 419 65.39 4.77 8.57
CA PRO A 419 65.42 5.70 7.43
C PRO A 419 66.30 5.23 6.27
N GLU A 420 67.17 4.24 6.51
CA GLU A 420 68.08 3.67 5.52
C GLU A 420 67.41 2.65 4.61
N VAL A 421 66.18 2.19 4.91
CA VAL A 421 65.46 1.24 4.06
C VAL A 421 64.81 1.98 2.89
N HIS A 422 65.24 1.66 1.65
CA HIS A 422 64.75 2.33 0.45
C HIS A 422 63.42 1.77 -0.05
N SER A 423 63.21 0.46 0.07
CA SER A 423 61.97 -0.20 -0.30
C SER A 423 61.76 -1.46 0.52
N TYR A 424 60.51 -1.76 0.84
CA TYR A 424 60.13 -3.02 1.48
C TYR A 424 58.84 -3.56 0.86
N GLY A 425 58.62 -4.87 0.96
CA GLY A 425 57.40 -5.53 0.52
C GLY A 425 57.13 -6.76 1.35
N ILE A 426 55.87 -7.03 1.69
CA ILE A 426 55.49 -8.20 2.50
C ILE A 426 54.51 -9.02 1.68
N SER A 427 54.78 -10.32 1.58
CA SER A 427 53.90 -11.25 0.87
C SER A 427 53.83 -12.60 1.59
N LYS A 428 52.73 -13.33 1.39
CA LYS A 428 52.60 -14.72 1.86
C LYS A 428 53.09 -15.65 0.76
N VAL A 429 54.10 -16.46 1.07
CA VAL A 429 54.68 -17.42 0.13
C VAL A 429 54.30 -18.83 0.59
N MET A 430 53.86 -19.68 -0.35
CA MET A 430 53.68 -21.10 -0.09
C MET A 430 55.02 -21.81 -0.22
N VAL A 431 55.51 -22.38 0.88
CA VAL A 431 56.72 -23.18 0.92
C VAL A 431 56.31 -24.65 0.94
N GLN A 432 56.79 -25.40 -0.04
CA GLN A 432 56.57 -26.85 -0.12
C GLN A 432 57.82 -27.55 0.41
N GLU A 433 57.70 -28.23 1.56
CA GLU A 433 58.78 -28.99 2.17
C GLU A 433 58.49 -30.49 2.06
N TRP A 434 59.45 -31.25 1.53
CA TRP A 434 59.40 -32.70 1.50
C TRP A 434 59.91 -33.26 2.83
N LYS A 435 59.12 -34.10 3.50
CA LYS A 435 59.55 -34.81 4.71
C LYS A 435 59.33 -36.30 4.49
N GLY A 436 60.35 -36.98 3.95
CA GLY A 436 60.21 -38.32 3.38
C GLY A 436 59.39 -38.27 2.09
N ASP A 437 58.44 -39.20 1.92
CA ASP A 437 57.55 -39.25 0.74
C ASP A 437 56.32 -38.31 0.84
N ALA A 438 56.19 -37.55 1.94
CA ALA A 438 55.08 -36.63 2.15
C ALA A 438 55.46 -35.18 1.82
N LEU A 439 54.66 -34.55 0.95
CA LEU A 439 54.74 -33.12 0.62
C LEU A 439 53.95 -32.30 1.64
N ILE A 440 54.62 -31.44 2.40
CA ILE A 440 53.98 -30.54 3.35
C ILE A 440 54.00 -29.13 2.78
N VAL A 441 52.83 -28.59 2.43
CA VAL A 441 52.68 -27.21 1.99
C VAL A 441 52.41 -26.33 3.21
N LYS A 442 53.27 -25.34 3.47
CA LYS A 442 53.11 -24.37 4.55
C LYS A 442 53.07 -22.96 3.98
N GLU A 443 52.14 -22.15 4.46
CA GLU A 443 52.16 -20.72 4.21
C GLU A 443 53.15 -20.04 5.17
N LYS A 444 54.14 -19.33 4.61
CA LYS A 444 55.10 -18.52 5.38
C LYS A 444 55.08 -17.07 4.86
N PRO A 445 54.76 -16.08 5.71
CA PRO A 445 54.91 -14.68 5.32
C PRO A 445 56.40 -14.30 5.25
N ILE A 446 56.80 -13.67 4.15
CA ILE A 446 58.17 -13.18 3.91
C ILE A 446 58.12 -11.68 3.71
N CYS A 447 58.99 -10.96 4.42
CA CYS A 447 59.24 -9.54 4.23
C CYS A 447 60.53 -9.35 3.44
N PHE A 448 60.44 -8.66 2.32
CA PHE A 448 61.55 -8.30 1.47
C PHE A 448 61.97 -6.86 1.74
N VAL A 449 63.27 -6.62 1.89
CA VAL A 449 63.80 -5.30 2.22
C VAL A 449 65.00 -5.00 1.32
N LYS A 450 65.07 -3.77 0.78
CA LYS A 450 66.22 -3.31 -0.01
C LYS A 450 67.05 -2.33 0.80
N LEU A 451 68.30 -2.70 1.08
CA LEU A 451 69.22 -1.92 1.89
C LEU A 451 70.32 -1.24 1.01
N PRO A 452 70.81 -0.05 1.39
CA PRO A 452 71.85 0.67 0.67
C PRO A 452 73.22 -0.01 0.80
N LYS A 453 74.15 0.29 -0.13
CA LYS A 453 75.48 -0.34 -0.17
C LYS A 453 76.32 -0.09 1.10
N ARG A 454 76.18 1.08 1.73
CA ARG A 454 76.85 1.45 2.99
C ARG A 454 75.82 1.53 4.11
N LEU A 455 76.07 0.83 5.21
CA LEU A 455 75.26 0.80 6.43
C LEU A 455 76.15 1.13 7.63
N PRO A 456 75.62 1.77 8.69
CA PRO A 456 76.35 2.15 9.89
C PRO A 456 76.71 0.94 10.77
N LYS A 457 75.97 -0.17 10.67
CA LYS A 457 76.24 -1.44 11.36
C LYS A 457 76.51 -2.57 10.36
N LYS A 458 77.11 -3.68 10.83
CA LYS A 458 77.20 -4.92 10.05
C LYS A 458 75.80 -5.38 9.63
N ARG A 459 75.63 -5.65 8.32
CA ARG A 459 74.34 -6.02 7.68
C ARG A 459 73.54 -7.08 8.44
N THR A 460 74.21 -8.14 8.89
CA THR A 460 73.57 -9.28 9.56
C THR A 460 72.89 -8.89 10.87
N VAL A 461 73.50 -7.96 11.63
CA VAL A 461 72.95 -7.50 12.92
C VAL A 461 71.74 -6.59 12.70
N TYR A 462 71.77 -5.79 11.64
CA TYR A 462 70.68 -4.88 11.28
C TYR A 462 69.41 -5.64 10.84
N ILE A 463 69.58 -6.71 10.04
CA ILE A 463 68.47 -7.55 9.58
C ILE A 463 67.82 -8.29 10.75
N ASP A 464 68.59 -8.81 11.70
CA ASP A 464 68.06 -9.51 12.89
C ASP A 464 67.29 -8.57 13.84
N GLU A 465 67.78 -7.34 14.04
CA GLU A 465 67.04 -6.30 14.80
C GLU A 465 65.70 -5.95 14.12
N PHE A 466 65.70 -5.79 12.79
CA PHE A 466 64.51 -5.49 12.00
C PHE A 466 63.50 -6.66 11.98
N GLU A 467 63.99 -7.89 11.88
CA GLU A 467 63.17 -9.10 11.91
C GLU A 467 62.47 -9.28 13.27
N LYS A 468 63.16 -9.02 14.38
CA LYS A 468 62.55 -9.06 15.72
C LYS A 468 61.45 -8.01 15.85
N TRP A 469 61.70 -6.79 15.38
CA TRP A 469 60.70 -5.72 15.41
C TRP A 469 59.45 -6.06 14.60
N ILE A 470 59.60 -6.53 13.35
CA ILE A 470 58.46 -6.81 12.48
C ILE A 470 57.62 -8.00 12.96
N ARG A 471 58.26 -9.02 13.56
CA ARG A 471 57.57 -10.17 14.18
C ARG A 471 56.68 -9.74 15.35
N VAL A 472 57.18 -8.84 16.21
CA VAL A 472 56.41 -8.29 17.32
C VAL A 472 55.27 -7.41 16.82
N ARG A 473 55.52 -6.55 15.83
CA ARG A 473 54.53 -5.57 15.34
C ARG A 473 53.35 -6.22 14.61
N LEU A 474 53.62 -7.27 13.83
CA LEU A 474 52.59 -8.04 13.12
C LEU A 474 52.02 -9.21 13.93
N ASN A 475 52.43 -9.34 15.20
CA ASN A 475 52.06 -10.43 16.10
C ASN A 475 52.19 -11.82 15.44
N ASN A 476 53.25 -12.01 14.65
CA ASN A 476 53.47 -13.23 13.88
C ASN A 476 54.95 -13.64 13.94
N GLN A 477 55.22 -14.68 14.72
CA GLN A 477 56.59 -15.17 14.96
C GLN A 477 57.18 -15.94 13.77
N LYS A 478 56.41 -16.24 12.72
CA LYS A 478 56.85 -17.01 11.55
C LYS A 478 57.31 -16.14 10.37
N ILE A 479 57.29 -14.81 10.52
CA ILE A 479 57.77 -13.88 9.50
C ILE A 479 59.28 -13.98 9.37
N ASP A 480 59.75 -14.07 8.13
CA ASP A 480 61.16 -14.12 7.77
C ASP A 480 61.52 -12.87 6.95
N VAL A 481 62.68 -12.28 7.20
CA VAL A 481 63.14 -11.08 6.48
C VAL A 481 64.26 -11.45 5.52
N LYS A 482 64.08 -11.13 4.23
CA LYS A 482 65.09 -11.36 3.19
C LYS A 482 65.47 -10.07 2.48
N GLU A 483 66.77 -9.89 2.23
CA GLU A 483 67.27 -8.78 1.41
C GLU A 483 67.07 -9.10 -0.08
N ILE A 484 66.58 -8.13 -0.87
CA ILE A 484 66.49 -8.19 -2.35
C ILE A 484 67.48 -7.22 -3.00
#